data_AF-A0A1T1HCU6-F1
#
_entry.id   AF-A0A1T1HCU6-F1
#
_cell.length_a   1.000
_cell.length_b   1.000
_cell.length_c   1.000
_cell.angle_alpha   90.00
_cell.angle_beta   90.00
_cell.angle_gamma   90.00
#
_symmetry.space_group_name_H-M   'P 1'
#
loop_
_entity.id
_entity.type
_entity.pdbx_description
1 polymer ?
#
loop_
_entity_poly.entity_id
_entity_poly.type
_entity_poly.pdbx_seq_one_letter_code
_entity_poly.pdbx_strand_id
1 'polypeptide(L)'
;MKKPQSVKGLENLGRIRLSDSFFMRDFLHSEISQIESIPNIPDFPDVAIEVGKQLCEKILEPLEKKFGRVSIRSAYRAPAVNGKGAENKNQYNCASNESNYAGHIWDYRDAGGYLGGTVCIIVNSFIPYFEETGDWQALAWWIHDNIPEYSHMQFFPKMAAFNISWHESPKKIIRSYIPGGPKLLTKPGMDNFAGDHSSDYQAMLEKIGL
;
A
#
# COMPACT_ATOMS: atom_id res chain seq x y z
N MET A 1 -18.67 12.24 -7.79
CA MET A 1 -18.35 12.61 -9.18
C MET A 1 -18.51 11.41 -10.12
N LYS A 2 -18.89 11.66 -11.38
CA LYS A 2 -18.97 10.61 -12.42
C LYS A 2 -17.57 10.16 -12.85
N LYS A 3 -17.44 8.90 -13.30
CA LYS A 3 -16.20 8.39 -13.91
C LYS A 3 -15.73 9.32 -15.05
N PRO A 4 -14.49 9.85 -14.99
CA PRO A 4 -13.95 10.67 -16.06
C PRO A 4 -13.95 9.96 -17.42
N GLN A 5 -14.36 10.67 -18.47
CA GLN A 5 -14.36 10.22 -19.88
C GLN A 5 -13.61 11.18 -20.81
N SER A 6 -12.87 12.14 -20.23
CA SER A 6 -12.10 13.15 -20.97
C SER A 6 -10.85 13.54 -20.19
N VAL A 7 -9.87 14.11 -20.88
CA VAL A 7 -8.63 14.61 -20.27
C VAL A 7 -8.94 15.60 -19.15
N LYS A 8 -9.80 16.59 -19.41
CA LYS A 8 -10.22 17.57 -18.38
C LYS A 8 -10.87 16.90 -17.17
N GLY A 9 -11.70 15.89 -17.38
CA GLY A 9 -12.32 15.14 -16.29
C GLY A 9 -11.28 14.38 -15.45
N LEU A 10 -10.32 13.73 -16.10
CA LEU A 10 -9.26 12.99 -15.42
C LEU A 10 -8.27 13.92 -14.71
N GLU A 11 -7.98 15.08 -15.28
CA GLU A 11 -7.21 16.12 -14.60
C GLU A 11 -7.90 16.61 -13.34
N ASN A 12 -9.21 16.84 -13.38
CA ASN A 12 -9.97 17.27 -12.21
C ASN A 12 -9.93 16.21 -11.11
N LEU A 13 -10.11 14.93 -11.45
CA LEU A 13 -9.93 13.82 -10.50
C LEU A 13 -8.51 13.83 -9.92
N GLY A 14 -7.49 13.91 -10.78
CA GLY A 14 -6.09 13.87 -10.36
C GLY A 14 -5.65 15.06 -9.50
N ARG A 15 -6.32 16.22 -9.59
CA ARG A 15 -6.06 17.41 -8.75
C ARG A 15 -6.72 17.35 -7.38
N ILE A 16 -7.52 16.33 -7.09
CA ILE A 16 -8.10 16.16 -5.75
C ILE A 16 -6.98 15.79 -4.79
N ARG A 17 -6.78 16.65 -3.79
CA ARG A 17 -5.84 16.45 -2.70
C ARG A 17 -6.42 15.41 -1.72
N LEU A 18 -5.68 14.35 -1.47
CA LEU A 18 -6.06 13.26 -0.56
C LEU A 18 -5.53 13.49 0.85
N SER A 19 -4.41 14.19 1.00
CA SER A 19 -3.83 14.61 2.28
C SER A 19 -2.86 15.77 2.05
N ASP A 20 -2.03 16.12 3.03
CA ASP A 20 -1.14 17.26 2.87
C ASP A 20 -0.14 17.11 1.71
N SER A 21 0.41 15.92 1.53
CA SER A 21 1.49 15.61 0.60
C SER A 21 0.98 14.91 -0.67
N PHE A 22 -0.21 14.31 -0.64
CA PHE A 22 -0.67 13.39 -1.69
C PHE A 22 -1.92 13.87 -2.44
N PHE A 23 -1.93 13.65 -3.76
CA PHE A 23 -3.04 13.87 -4.67
C PHE A 23 -3.50 12.57 -5.31
N MET A 24 -4.75 12.51 -5.77
CA MET A 24 -5.28 11.31 -6.41
C MET A 24 -4.43 10.83 -7.60
N ARG A 25 -3.82 11.76 -8.34
CA ARG A 25 -2.94 11.45 -9.49
C ARG A 25 -1.78 10.53 -9.13
N ASP A 26 -1.24 10.66 -7.92
CA ASP A 26 -0.07 9.88 -7.47
C ASP A 26 -0.38 8.37 -7.44
N PHE A 27 -1.66 8.00 -7.39
CA PHE A 27 -2.13 6.64 -7.26
C PHE A 27 -2.78 6.06 -8.53
N LEU A 28 -2.91 6.84 -9.61
CA LEU A 28 -3.56 6.40 -10.86
C LEU A 28 -2.60 5.73 -11.85
N HIS A 29 -1.28 5.77 -11.63
CA HIS A 29 -0.32 5.16 -12.53
C HIS A 29 -0.31 3.61 -12.44
N SER A 30 -0.18 2.94 -13.58
CA SER A 30 0.00 1.49 -13.67
C SER A 30 0.74 1.12 -14.95
N GLU A 31 1.77 0.29 -14.85
CA GLU A 31 2.51 -0.23 -15.99
C GLU A 31 1.64 -1.11 -16.89
N ILE A 32 0.75 -1.92 -16.31
CA ILE A 32 -0.24 -2.72 -17.06
C ILE A 32 -1.12 -1.77 -17.89
N SER A 33 -1.61 -0.69 -17.29
CA SER A 33 -2.41 0.31 -18.01
C SER A 33 -1.66 0.92 -19.19
N GLN A 34 -0.37 1.23 -19.03
CA GLN A 34 0.46 1.78 -20.11
C GLN A 34 0.70 0.79 -21.25
N ILE A 35 1.02 -0.47 -20.93
CA ILE A 35 1.35 -1.49 -21.95
C ILE A 35 0.09 -2.03 -22.64
N GLU A 36 -0.95 -2.33 -21.86
CA GLU A 36 -2.20 -2.92 -22.37
C GLU A 36 -3.19 -1.87 -22.87
N SER A 37 -2.87 -0.57 -22.73
CA SER A 37 -3.71 0.56 -23.16
C SER A 37 -5.11 0.56 -22.52
N ILE A 38 -5.22 0.09 -21.28
CA ILE A 38 -6.48 0.07 -20.51
C ILE A 38 -6.45 1.24 -19.51
N PRO A 39 -7.37 2.22 -19.56
CA PRO A 39 -7.36 3.35 -18.64
C PRO A 39 -7.52 2.92 -17.17
N ASN A 40 -6.58 3.32 -16.31
CA ASN A 40 -6.64 3.07 -14.86
C ASN A 40 -7.46 4.15 -14.13
N ILE A 41 -8.78 4.17 -14.36
CA ILE A 41 -9.69 5.18 -13.82
C ILE A 41 -10.74 4.50 -12.92
N PRO A 42 -11.00 5.00 -11.70
CA PRO A 42 -12.11 4.60 -10.84
C PRO A 42 -13.46 4.49 -11.55
N ASP A 43 -14.12 3.36 -11.37
CA ASP A 43 -15.54 3.17 -11.69
C ASP A 43 -16.40 4.02 -10.76
N PHE A 44 -16.04 4.05 -9.47
CA PHE A 44 -16.67 4.92 -8.46
C PHE A 44 -15.64 5.88 -7.84
N PRO A 45 -15.35 7.03 -8.49
CA PRO A 45 -14.27 7.91 -8.04
C PRO A 45 -14.42 8.47 -6.62
N ASP A 46 -15.64 8.76 -6.16
CA ASP A 46 -15.85 9.26 -4.79
C ASP A 46 -15.40 8.24 -3.74
N VAL A 47 -15.66 6.95 -3.99
CA VAL A 47 -15.27 5.85 -3.10
C VAL A 47 -13.74 5.69 -3.12
N ALA A 48 -13.12 5.74 -4.31
CA ALA A 48 -11.66 5.73 -4.41
C ALA A 48 -11.01 6.91 -3.66
N ILE A 49 -11.61 8.09 -3.72
CA ILE A 49 -11.13 9.29 -3.01
C ILE A 49 -11.28 9.10 -1.49
N GLU A 50 -12.42 8.57 -1.03
CA GLU A 50 -12.64 8.28 0.39
C GLU A 50 -11.57 7.34 0.95
N VAL A 51 -11.35 6.21 0.28
CA VAL A 51 -10.29 5.24 0.64
C VAL A 51 -8.90 5.87 0.53
N GLY A 52 -8.65 6.63 -0.54
CA GLY A 52 -7.38 7.32 -0.77
C GLY A 52 -7.06 8.30 0.36
N LYS A 53 -8.04 9.06 0.85
CA LYS A 53 -7.87 9.95 2.02
C LYS A 53 -7.48 9.16 3.27
N GLN A 54 -8.19 8.07 3.56
CA GLN A 54 -7.87 7.24 4.72
C GLN A 54 -6.45 6.66 4.65
N LEU A 55 -6.04 6.14 3.50
CA LEU A 55 -4.68 5.66 3.26
C LEU A 55 -3.64 6.77 3.45
N CYS A 56 -3.86 7.93 2.84
CA CYS A 56 -2.88 8.99 2.86
C CYS A 56 -2.75 9.59 4.28
N GLU A 57 -3.86 10.04 4.86
CA GLU A 57 -3.88 10.72 6.17
C GLU A 57 -3.41 9.82 7.31
N LYS A 58 -3.83 8.54 7.32
CA LYS A 58 -3.61 7.65 8.47
C LYS A 58 -2.37 6.79 8.36
N ILE A 59 -1.81 6.62 7.16
CA ILE A 59 -0.68 5.70 6.94
C ILE A 59 0.49 6.40 6.26
N LEU A 60 0.26 7.04 5.10
CA LEU A 60 1.36 7.59 4.32
C LEU A 60 1.93 8.88 4.91
N GLU A 61 1.09 9.78 5.44
CA GLU A 61 1.58 11.00 6.12
C GLU A 61 2.43 10.68 7.36
N PRO A 62 2.03 9.77 8.27
CA PRO A 62 2.91 9.35 9.37
C PRO A 62 4.25 8.76 8.90
N LEU A 63 4.23 7.95 7.82
CA LEU A 63 5.44 7.39 7.22
C LEU A 63 6.35 8.49 6.66
N GLU A 64 5.80 9.41 5.85
CA GLU A 64 6.60 10.49 5.28
C GLU A 64 7.11 11.46 6.35
N LYS A 65 6.31 11.72 7.38
CA LYS A 65 6.72 12.55 8.51
C LYS A 65 7.93 11.97 9.25
N LYS A 66 7.99 10.64 9.43
CA LYS A 66 9.14 10.00 10.07
C LYS A 66 10.31 9.83 9.12
N PHE A 67 10.08 9.25 7.95
CA PHE A 67 11.15 8.73 7.09
C PHE A 67 11.46 9.60 5.86
N GLY A 68 10.71 10.68 5.65
CA GLY A 68 10.76 11.48 4.43
C GLY A 68 10.09 10.78 3.26
N ARG A 69 10.48 11.16 2.05
CA ARG A 69 9.82 10.74 0.79
C ARG A 69 9.56 9.23 0.71
N VAL A 70 8.31 8.87 0.41
CA VAL A 70 7.95 7.51 -0.04
C VAL A 70 7.75 7.47 -1.55
N SER A 71 8.14 6.36 -2.18
CA SER A 71 7.89 6.12 -3.59
C SER A 71 6.73 5.15 -3.77
N ILE A 72 5.70 5.55 -4.52
CA ILE A 72 4.56 4.68 -4.86
C ILE A 72 4.96 3.80 -6.04
N ARG A 73 4.97 2.48 -5.82
CA ARG A 73 5.28 1.47 -6.85
C ARG A 73 4.02 0.86 -7.46
N SER A 74 2.94 0.79 -6.69
CA SER A 74 1.62 0.40 -7.18
C SER A 74 0.56 0.90 -6.21
N ALA A 75 -0.63 1.21 -6.69
CA ALA A 75 -1.69 1.77 -5.85
C ALA A 75 -3.06 1.34 -6.35
N TYR A 76 -3.94 2.31 -6.60
CA TYR A 76 -5.25 2.07 -7.18
C TYR A 76 -5.13 1.33 -8.51
N ARG A 77 -5.94 0.29 -8.68
CA ARG A 77 -6.04 -0.47 -9.92
C ARG A 77 -7.52 -0.67 -10.25
N ALA A 78 -7.95 -0.18 -11.41
CA ALA A 78 -9.31 -0.40 -11.88
C ALA A 78 -9.60 -1.89 -12.12
N PRO A 79 -10.84 -2.36 -11.91
CA PRO A 79 -11.20 -3.76 -12.12
C PRO A 79 -10.80 -4.29 -13.51
N ALA A 80 -10.87 -3.46 -14.55
CA ALA A 80 -10.44 -3.84 -15.90
C ALA A 80 -8.91 -4.06 -16.00
N VAL A 81 -8.11 -3.17 -15.39
CA VAL A 81 -6.65 -3.30 -15.35
C VAL A 81 -6.23 -4.49 -14.48
N ASN A 82 -6.90 -4.69 -13.34
CA ASN A 82 -6.65 -5.83 -12.46
C ASN A 82 -7.02 -7.16 -13.12
N GLY A 83 -8.20 -7.21 -13.76
CA GLY A 83 -8.66 -8.36 -14.54
C GLY A 83 -7.63 -8.74 -15.60
N LYS A 84 -7.15 -7.76 -16.37
CA LYS A 84 -6.07 -7.99 -17.35
C LYS A 84 -4.81 -8.58 -16.72
N GLY A 85 -4.45 -8.11 -15.53
CA GLY A 85 -3.30 -8.61 -14.78
C GLY A 85 -3.42 -10.05 -14.29
N ALA A 86 -4.65 -10.53 -14.08
CA ALA A 86 -4.96 -11.86 -13.56
C ALA A 86 -5.25 -12.90 -14.67
N GLU A 87 -5.36 -12.48 -15.93
CA GLU A 87 -5.53 -13.36 -17.11
C GLU A 87 -4.34 -14.31 -17.32
N ASN A 88 -4.33 -15.07 -18.42
CA ASN A 88 -3.17 -15.84 -18.94
C ASN A 88 -2.27 -16.52 -17.89
N LYS A 89 -2.88 -17.22 -16.92
CA LYS A 89 -2.18 -17.88 -15.80
C LYS A 89 -1.42 -16.89 -14.90
N ASN A 90 -2.01 -15.73 -14.65
CA ASN A 90 -1.52 -14.67 -13.79
C ASN A 90 -0.18 -14.06 -14.24
N GLN A 91 -0.05 -13.72 -15.52
CA GLN A 91 1.21 -13.24 -16.11
C GLN A 91 1.75 -11.96 -15.47
N TYR A 92 0.87 -11.13 -14.89
CA TYR A 92 1.26 -9.88 -14.20
C TYR A 92 1.07 -9.95 -12.68
N ASN A 93 0.96 -11.15 -12.11
CA ASN A 93 0.93 -11.38 -10.67
C ASN A 93 -0.16 -10.60 -9.91
N CYS A 94 -1.33 -10.42 -10.53
CA CYS A 94 -2.52 -9.84 -9.90
C CYS A 94 -3.45 -10.94 -9.39
N ALA A 95 -3.98 -10.80 -8.17
CA ALA A 95 -5.09 -11.63 -7.72
C ALA A 95 -6.39 -11.28 -8.47
N SER A 96 -7.42 -12.11 -8.34
CA SER A 96 -8.75 -11.85 -8.91
C SER A 96 -9.33 -10.51 -8.43
N ASN A 97 -10.32 -9.97 -9.14
CA ASN A 97 -10.97 -8.72 -8.74
C ASN A 97 -11.62 -8.85 -7.36
N GLU A 98 -12.32 -9.95 -7.11
CA GLU A 98 -13.01 -10.23 -5.85
C GLU A 98 -12.02 -10.29 -4.67
N SER A 99 -10.82 -10.81 -4.91
CA SER A 99 -9.74 -10.85 -3.91
C SER A 99 -9.08 -9.49 -3.70
N ASN A 100 -9.23 -8.56 -4.65
CA ASN A 100 -8.62 -7.22 -4.62
C ASN A 100 -9.61 -6.09 -4.31
N TYR A 101 -10.90 -6.35 -4.19
CA TYR A 101 -11.86 -5.41 -3.61
C TYR A 101 -11.46 -5.11 -2.16
N ALA A 102 -11.57 -3.83 -1.77
CA ALA A 102 -10.95 -3.28 -0.56
C ALA A 102 -9.42 -3.50 -0.44
N GLY A 103 -8.77 -3.82 -1.56
CA GLY A 103 -7.33 -4.09 -1.70
C GLY A 103 -6.72 -3.10 -2.69
N HIS A 104 -6.20 -3.56 -3.83
CA HIS A 104 -5.76 -2.63 -4.89
C HIS A 104 -6.92 -1.99 -5.67
N ILE A 105 -8.13 -2.55 -5.59
CA ILE A 105 -9.34 -1.95 -6.15
C ILE A 105 -10.06 -1.19 -5.02
N TRP A 106 -9.85 0.13 -4.96
CA TRP A 106 -10.27 0.96 -3.82
C TRP A 106 -11.73 1.37 -3.87
N ASP A 107 -12.35 1.32 -5.04
CA ASP A 107 -13.69 1.82 -5.29
C ASP A 107 -14.79 0.75 -5.15
N TYR A 108 -14.43 -0.43 -4.66
CA TYR A 108 -15.34 -1.54 -4.41
C TYR A 108 -15.18 -2.04 -2.97
N ARG A 109 -16.33 -2.35 -2.34
CA ARG A 109 -16.38 -3.03 -1.05
C ARG A 109 -15.99 -4.50 -1.20
N ASP A 110 -15.34 -5.06 -0.20
CA ASP A 110 -15.07 -6.50 -0.14
C ASP A 110 -16.35 -7.32 0.09
N ALA A 111 -16.21 -8.65 0.15
CA ALA A 111 -17.32 -9.57 0.40
C ALA A 111 -18.01 -9.36 1.77
N GLY A 112 -17.33 -8.72 2.73
CA GLY A 112 -17.89 -8.33 4.02
C GLY A 112 -18.64 -6.99 3.99
N GLY A 113 -18.64 -6.30 2.84
CA GLY A 113 -19.23 -4.98 2.70
C GLY A 113 -18.33 -3.85 3.21
N TYR A 114 -17.05 -4.10 3.44
CA TYR A 114 -16.11 -3.12 3.98
C TYR A 114 -15.29 -2.42 2.89
N LEU A 115 -14.93 -1.17 3.14
CA LEU A 115 -13.96 -0.42 2.36
C LEU A 115 -12.54 -0.66 2.86
N GLY A 116 -11.60 -0.50 1.94
CA GLY A 116 -10.18 -0.59 2.19
C GLY A 116 -9.38 -0.28 0.94
N GLY A 117 -8.08 -0.08 1.14
CA GLY A 117 -7.15 0.22 0.07
C GLY A 117 -5.77 -0.30 0.42
N THR A 118 -5.05 -0.72 -0.60
CA THR A 118 -3.65 -1.15 -0.54
C THR A 118 -2.81 -0.30 -1.49
N VAL A 119 -1.64 0.11 -1.02
CA VAL A 119 -0.55 0.66 -1.82
C VAL A 119 0.70 -0.21 -1.65
N CYS A 120 1.47 -0.34 -2.72
CA CYS A 120 2.83 -0.87 -2.70
C CYS A 120 3.77 0.33 -2.72
N ILE A 121 4.59 0.48 -1.68
CA ILE A 121 5.49 1.63 -1.51
C ILE A 121 6.92 1.18 -1.23
N ILE A 122 7.83 2.14 -1.35
CA ILE A 122 9.22 2.07 -0.92
C ILE A 122 9.47 3.26 0.00
N VAL A 123 10.07 3.02 1.16
CA VAL A 123 10.58 4.08 2.04
C VAL A 123 12.02 4.37 1.62
N ASN A 124 12.27 5.52 0.98
CA ASN A 124 13.53 5.75 0.27
C ASN A 124 14.74 5.77 1.21
N SER A 125 14.60 6.38 2.38
CA SER A 125 15.65 6.44 3.41
C SER A 125 15.99 5.08 4.02
N PHE A 126 15.10 4.09 3.92
CA PHE A 126 15.29 2.75 4.45
C PHE A 126 16.10 1.83 3.52
N ILE A 127 16.21 2.16 2.22
CA ILE A 127 16.88 1.30 1.22
C ILE A 127 18.31 0.94 1.63
N PRO A 128 19.20 1.89 2.02
CA PRO A 128 20.58 1.55 2.35
C PRO A 128 20.69 0.63 3.58
N TYR A 129 19.82 0.84 4.58
CA TYR A 129 19.77 -0.04 5.75
C TYR A 129 19.39 -1.47 5.36
N PHE A 130 18.35 -1.62 4.54
CA PHE A 130 17.90 -2.93 4.09
C PHE A 130 18.91 -3.63 3.17
N GLU A 131 19.55 -2.92 2.25
CA GLU A 131 20.54 -3.50 1.34
C GLU A 131 21.78 -4.04 2.08
N GLU A 132 22.16 -3.41 3.19
CA GLU A 132 23.30 -3.88 4.00
C GLU A 132 22.93 -5.02 4.96
N THR A 133 21.75 -4.94 5.59
CA THR A 133 21.40 -5.84 6.71
C THR A 133 20.43 -6.96 6.32
N GLY A 134 19.63 -6.76 5.28
CA GLY A 134 18.47 -7.60 4.96
C GLY A 134 17.32 -7.49 5.98
N ASP A 135 17.42 -6.62 6.98
CA ASP A 135 16.46 -6.54 8.09
C ASP A 135 15.26 -5.67 7.74
N TRP A 136 14.31 -6.27 7.03
CA TRP A 136 13.02 -5.67 6.75
C TRP A 136 12.09 -5.60 7.98
N GLN A 137 12.36 -6.39 9.02
CA GLN A 137 11.49 -6.48 10.20
C GLN A 137 11.54 -5.19 11.02
N ALA A 138 12.70 -4.53 11.06
CA ALA A 138 12.85 -3.22 11.70
C ALA A 138 11.80 -2.20 11.21
N LEU A 139 11.60 -2.06 9.88
CA LEU A 139 10.60 -1.13 9.36
C LEU A 139 9.18 -1.63 9.66
N ALA A 140 8.94 -2.93 9.57
CA ALA A 140 7.64 -3.52 9.87
C ALA A 140 7.22 -3.28 11.33
N TRP A 141 8.13 -3.45 12.29
CA TRP A 141 7.89 -3.21 13.70
C TRP A 141 7.70 -1.74 14.03
N TRP A 142 8.49 -0.84 13.43
CA TRP A 142 8.25 0.58 13.59
C TRP A 142 6.85 0.97 13.14
N ILE A 143 6.40 0.49 11.98
CA ILE A 143 5.04 0.75 11.47
C ILE A 143 3.99 0.15 12.40
N HIS A 144 4.24 -1.06 12.91
CA HIS A 144 3.33 -1.75 13.81
C HIS A 144 3.04 -0.94 15.07
N ASP A 145 4.10 -0.39 15.68
CA ASP A 145 4.01 0.34 16.94
C ASP A 145 3.52 1.78 16.76
N ASN A 146 3.78 2.40 15.60
CA ASN A 146 3.56 3.84 15.41
C ASN A 146 2.39 4.19 14.48
N ILE A 147 1.83 3.24 13.73
CA ILE A 147 0.73 3.48 12.78
C ILE A 147 -0.45 2.55 13.08
N PRO A 148 -1.26 2.82 14.11
CA PRO A 148 -2.32 1.93 14.57
C PRO A 148 -3.45 1.71 13.55
N GLU A 149 -3.50 2.43 12.44
CA GLU A 149 -4.53 2.30 11.41
C GLU A 149 -4.19 1.30 10.29
N TYR A 150 -2.96 0.78 10.21
CA TYR A 150 -2.63 -0.22 9.18
C TYR A 150 -3.47 -1.51 9.37
N SER A 151 -3.86 -2.16 8.29
CA SER A 151 -4.60 -3.44 8.30
C SER A 151 -3.71 -4.63 7.97
N HIS A 152 -2.88 -4.52 6.93
CA HIS A 152 -2.02 -5.61 6.48
C HIS A 152 -0.75 -5.05 5.85
N MET A 153 0.37 -5.74 6.10
CA MET A 153 1.67 -5.49 5.47
C MET A 153 2.24 -6.75 4.81
N GLN A 154 2.81 -6.61 3.61
CA GLN A 154 3.50 -7.69 2.89
C GLN A 154 4.78 -7.17 2.25
N PHE A 155 5.94 -7.61 2.72
CA PHE A 155 7.25 -7.21 2.22
C PHE A 155 7.74 -8.07 1.05
N PHE A 156 8.48 -7.46 0.12
CA PHE A 156 9.04 -8.07 -1.08
C PHE A 156 10.58 -7.90 -1.16
N PRO A 157 11.32 -8.84 -1.78
CA PRO A 157 12.79 -8.86 -1.79
C PRO A 157 13.49 -7.62 -2.35
N LYS A 158 12.87 -6.95 -3.33
CA LYS A 158 13.52 -5.85 -4.05
C LYS A 158 13.26 -4.52 -3.33
N MET A 159 14.33 -3.86 -2.88
CA MET A 159 14.32 -2.54 -2.21
C MET A 159 13.47 -2.50 -0.92
N ALA A 160 13.19 -3.67 -0.33
CA ALA A 160 12.17 -3.84 0.71
C ALA A 160 10.84 -3.15 0.37
N ALA A 161 10.45 -3.12 -0.92
CA ALA A 161 9.12 -2.65 -1.29
C ALA A 161 8.07 -3.48 -0.55
N PHE A 162 6.98 -2.87 -0.11
CA PHE A 162 5.94 -3.57 0.62
C PHE A 162 4.57 -3.04 0.31
N ASN A 163 3.60 -3.95 0.35
CA ASN A 163 2.20 -3.56 0.41
C ASN A 163 1.87 -3.13 1.83
N ILE A 164 1.17 -2.01 1.98
CA ILE A 164 0.53 -1.58 3.21
C ILE A 164 -0.91 -1.15 2.90
N SER A 165 -1.82 -1.45 3.82
CA SER A 165 -3.25 -1.23 3.60
C SER A 165 -3.93 -0.55 4.76
N TRP A 166 -4.97 0.21 4.45
CA TRP A 166 -6.01 0.64 5.38
C TRP A 166 -7.29 -0.16 5.10
N HIS A 167 -8.09 -0.46 6.13
CA HIS A 167 -9.35 -1.20 5.99
C HIS A 167 -10.31 -0.86 7.13
N GLU A 168 -11.61 -0.78 6.87
CA GLU A 168 -12.64 -0.48 7.91
C GLU A 168 -12.66 -1.54 9.03
N SER A 169 -12.34 -2.79 8.69
CA SER A 169 -12.15 -3.89 9.65
C SER A 169 -10.71 -4.42 9.55
N PRO A 170 -9.72 -3.84 10.27
CA PRO A 170 -8.31 -4.13 10.06
C PRO A 170 -7.93 -5.55 10.52
N LYS A 171 -7.07 -6.23 9.73
CA LYS A 171 -6.63 -7.61 10.01
C LYS A 171 -5.44 -7.70 10.97
N LYS A 172 -4.61 -6.65 10.98
CA LYS A 172 -3.34 -6.53 11.70
C LYS A 172 -2.32 -7.64 11.44
N ILE A 173 -2.16 -8.04 10.18
CA ILE A 173 -1.25 -9.12 9.79
C ILE A 173 -0.01 -8.57 9.08
N ILE A 174 1.18 -9.08 9.44
CA ILE A 174 2.45 -8.73 8.79
C ILE A 174 3.09 -9.99 8.21
N ARG A 175 3.40 -9.95 6.91
CA ARG A 175 3.96 -11.08 6.15
C ARG A 175 5.12 -10.65 5.27
N SER A 176 5.86 -11.62 4.75
CA SER A 176 6.98 -11.35 3.85
C SER A 176 7.21 -12.45 2.83
N TYR A 177 7.69 -12.05 1.66
CA TYR A 177 8.28 -12.91 0.63
C TYR A 177 9.82 -12.81 0.61
N ILE A 178 10.42 -12.05 1.53
CA ILE A 178 11.87 -11.91 1.65
C ILE A 178 12.44 -13.23 2.21
N PRO A 179 13.38 -13.89 1.50
CA PRO A 179 13.96 -15.15 1.96
C PRO A 179 14.79 -14.95 3.24
N GLY A 180 14.98 -16.02 4.01
CA GLY A 180 15.79 -16.01 5.25
C GLY A 180 15.06 -15.50 6.50
N GLY A 181 13.87 -14.90 6.36
CA GLY A 181 13.02 -14.50 7.48
C GLY A 181 11.70 -15.27 7.57
N PRO A 182 10.86 -14.98 8.57
CA PRO A 182 9.55 -15.61 8.72
C PRO A 182 8.58 -15.15 7.61
N LYS A 183 7.80 -16.09 7.05
CA LYS A 183 6.72 -15.77 6.08
C LYS A 183 5.57 -14.97 6.72
N LEU A 184 5.35 -15.16 8.02
CA LEU A 184 4.38 -14.46 8.86
C LEU A 184 5.16 -13.94 10.07
N LEU A 185 5.28 -12.62 10.19
CA LEU A 185 6.00 -12.00 11.32
C LEU A 185 5.12 -11.98 12.57
N THR A 186 3.89 -11.49 12.43
CA THR A 186 2.92 -11.42 13.53
C THR A 186 1.48 -11.27 13.03
N LYS A 187 0.53 -11.54 13.92
CA LYS A 187 -0.92 -11.31 13.78
C LYS A 187 -1.58 -11.32 15.17
N PRO A 188 -2.81 -10.82 15.33
CA PRO A 188 -3.53 -10.92 16.59
C PRO A 188 -3.53 -12.35 17.14
N GLY A 189 -3.20 -12.47 18.43
CA GLY A 189 -3.11 -13.75 19.15
C GLY A 189 -1.75 -14.45 19.10
N MET A 190 -0.73 -13.86 18.46
CA MET A 190 0.67 -14.30 18.63
C MET A 190 1.33 -13.59 19.81
N ASP A 191 2.28 -14.25 20.47
CA ASP A 191 2.95 -13.71 21.67
C ASP A 191 3.72 -12.42 21.38
N ASN A 192 4.27 -12.28 20.17
CA ASN A 192 4.99 -11.10 19.69
C ASN A 192 4.08 -10.09 18.97
N PHE A 193 2.76 -10.14 19.18
CA PHE A 193 1.84 -9.18 18.53
C PHE A 193 1.64 -7.91 19.34
N ALA A 194 1.70 -7.99 20.66
CA ALA A 194 1.51 -6.85 21.54
C ALA A 194 2.79 -6.60 22.31
N GLY A 195 2.98 -5.35 22.75
CA GLY A 195 4.16 -4.96 23.52
C GLY A 195 4.93 -3.86 22.80
N ASP A 196 6.11 -3.58 23.34
CA ASP A 196 7.07 -2.65 22.77
C ASP A 196 8.06 -3.43 21.90
N HIS A 197 8.21 -3.04 20.64
CA HIS A 197 9.16 -3.63 19.70
C HIS A 197 10.32 -2.64 19.39
N SER A 198 10.50 -1.60 20.21
CA SER A 198 11.51 -0.56 19.97
C SER A 198 12.92 -1.09 19.80
N SER A 199 13.29 -2.15 20.52
CA SER A 199 14.58 -2.82 20.37
C SER A 199 14.83 -3.39 18.98
N ASP A 200 13.76 -3.79 18.26
CA ASP A 200 13.86 -4.40 16.94
C ASP A 200 14.06 -3.37 15.81
N TYR A 201 13.86 -2.08 16.08
CA TYR A 201 14.03 -1.03 15.07
C TYR A 201 14.94 0.12 15.47
N GLN A 202 15.45 0.14 16.71
CA GLN A 202 16.35 1.20 17.18
C GLN A 202 17.63 1.31 16.33
N ALA A 203 18.29 0.19 16.03
CA ALA A 203 19.51 0.18 15.21
C ALA A 203 19.25 0.72 13.79
N MET A 204 18.04 0.52 13.26
CA MET A 204 17.63 1.11 11.99
C MET A 204 17.50 2.62 12.08
N LEU A 205 16.79 3.13 13.10
CA LEU A 205 16.62 4.57 13.32
C LEU A 205 17.95 5.30 13.47
N GLU A 206 18.84 4.78 14.31
CA GLU A 206 20.19 5.34 14.53
C GLU A 206 20.98 5.42 13.21
N LYS A 207 20.89 4.36 12.39
CA LYS A 207 21.63 4.28 11.13
C LYS A 207 21.11 5.21 10.06
N ILE A 208 19.80 5.46 10.00
CA ILE A 208 19.21 6.41 9.05
C ILE A 208 19.11 7.84 9.61
N GLY A 209 19.61 8.08 10.83
CA GLY A 209 19.73 9.40 11.45
C GLY A 209 18.41 9.95 12.01
N LEU A 210 17.55 9.09 12.57
CA LEU A 210 16.19 9.41 13.05
C LEU A 210 15.91 9.02 14.50
#